data_AF-A0A9D1ITE3-F1
#
_entry.id   AF-A0A9D1ITE3-F1
#
_cell.length_a   1.000
_cell.length_b   1.000
_cell.length_c   1.000
_cell.angle_alpha   90.00
_cell.angle_beta   90.00
_cell.angle_gamma   90.00
#
_symmetry.space_group_name_H-M   'P 1'
#
loop_
_entity.id
_entity.type
_entity.pdbx_description
1 polymer ?
#
loop_
_entity_poly.entity_id
_entity_poly.type
_entity_poly.pdbx_seq_one_letter_code
_entity_poly.pdbx_strand_id
1 'polypeptide(L)'
;MLRINKEALPIVLVQGEVRHSRSSQTFRLSADGEPFILPATGGITYNAKIGDPCCGWAADHLEPGVTTRNSDDAYNAAYSSLSCIGNVAIVRSGDAKGARGFVTGKHGGCEHLLCYFDDETMDKMTIGDKIDVRSCGQGMKLLDYPDIHLRSMSPELLEKMNIEEDGKKLRVGVAKIVPAAIMGSGLGAATSQFGDYDITLHDRKMTEKYGLQELRFGDIVALMDADTRYGRTYRTGSVTIGVVVHSDCILAGHGPGVTTLMTCKTRLIEPVIDPKANLADMFL
;
A
#
# COMPACT_ATOMS: atom_id res chain seq x y z
N MET A 1 -15.78 -18.90 3.62
CA MET A 1 -15.40 -17.55 4.12
C MET A 1 -14.43 -17.77 5.26
N LEU A 2 -13.22 -17.22 5.13
CA LEU A 2 -12.14 -17.48 6.09
C LEU A 2 -12.56 -17.09 7.50
N ARG A 3 -12.37 -18.01 8.46
CA ARG A 3 -12.68 -17.73 9.87
C ARG A 3 -11.60 -16.82 10.46
N ILE A 4 -12.05 -15.68 10.96
CA ILE A 4 -11.21 -14.69 11.65
C ILE A 4 -11.75 -14.40 13.04
N ASN A 5 -10.90 -13.81 13.89
CA ASN A 5 -11.28 -13.29 15.21
C ASN A 5 -12.08 -11.97 15.14
N LYS A 6 -13.09 -11.87 14.25
CA LYS A 6 -13.81 -10.61 13.91
C LYS A 6 -14.34 -9.88 15.14
N GLU A 7 -15.04 -10.58 16.03
CA GLU A 7 -15.66 -10.02 17.23
C GLU A 7 -14.64 -9.47 18.26
N ALA A 8 -13.37 -9.87 18.15
CA ALA A 8 -12.31 -9.39 19.02
C ALA A 8 -11.56 -8.18 18.44
N LEU A 9 -11.87 -7.76 17.21
CA LEU A 9 -11.19 -6.63 16.57
C LEU A 9 -11.82 -5.31 17.01
N PRO A 10 -11.06 -4.43 17.69
CA PRO A 10 -11.57 -3.12 18.03
C PRO A 10 -11.71 -2.26 16.77
N ILE A 11 -12.69 -1.36 16.81
CA ILE A 11 -12.81 -0.25 15.86
C ILE A 11 -12.45 1.01 16.64
N VAL A 12 -11.37 1.68 16.23
CA VAL A 12 -10.87 2.88 16.90
C VAL A 12 -10.81 4.03 15.91
N LEU A 13 -11.13 5.23 16.38
CA LEU A 13 -10.95 6.44 15.60
C LEU A 13 -9.48 6.87 15.66
N VAL A 14 -8.85 7.01 14.50
CA VAL A 14 -7.57 7.72 14.35
C VAL A 14 -7.75 8.87 13.36
N GLN A 15 -7.06 9.99 13.58
CA GLN A 15 -7.25 11.20 12.79
C GLN A 15 -5.91 11.74 12.27
N GLY A 16 -5.92 12.16 11.01
CA GLY A 16 -4.85 12.91 10.36
C GLY A 16 -5.40 14.14 9.65
N GLU A 17 -4.60 14.74 8.79
CA GLU A 17 -5.00 15.83 7.91
C GLU A 17 -4.39 15.66 6.52
N VAL A 18 -5.01 16.27 5.51
CA VAL A 18 -4.44 16.35 4.16
C VAL A 18 -3.07 17.00 4.24
N ARG A 19 -2.04 16.28 3.78
CA ARG A 19 -0.65 16.67 3.94
C ARG A 19 -0.19 17.45 2.72
N HIS A 20 0.53 18.55 2.93
CA HIS A 20 1.19 19.28 1.83
C HIS A 20 2.29 18.42 1.16
N SER A 21 2.46 18.56 -0.14
CA SER A 21 3.59 17.96 -0.88
C SER A 21 4.93 18.38 -0.29
N ARG A 22 5.90 17.46 -0.30
CA ARG A 22 7.29 17.71 0.12
C ARG A 22 8.23 17.64 -1.07
N SER A 23 9.13 18.61 -1.17
CA SER A 23 10.23 18.60 -2.14
C SER A 23 11.55 18.83 -1.43
N SER A 24 12.63 18.31 -2.03
CA SER A 24 13.99 18.75 -1.70
C SER A 24 14.21 20.18 -2.24
N GLN A 25 15.10 20.94 -1.60
CA GLN A 25 15.60 22.20 -2.14
C GLN A 25 16.64 21.99 -3.25
N THR A 26 17.09 20.76 -3.46
CA THR A 26 18.09 20.37 -4.46
C THR A 26 17.54 19.28 -5.39
N PHE A 27 18.24 19.02 -6.49
CA PHE A 27 17.98 17.85 -7.32
C PHE A 27 18.25 16.54 -6.56
N ARG A 28 17.60 15.47 -7.01
CA ARG A 28 17.94 14.08 -6.70
C ARG A 28 18.65 13.46 -7.91
N LEU A 29 19.28 12.30 -7.71
CA LEU A 29 19.99 11.58 -8.77
C LEU A 29 19.21 10.35 -9.18
N SER A 30 19.09 10.11 -10.49
CA SER A 30 18.52 8.87 -11.02
C SER A 30 19.45 7.67 -10.78
N ALA A 31 18.98 6.47 -11.07
CA ALA A 31 19.80 5.26 -11.05
C ALA A 31 21.04 5.33 -11.95
N ASP A 32 20.97 6.12 -13.01
CA ASP A 32 22.07 6.37 -13.96
C ASP A 32 22.91 7.62 -13.61
N GLY A 33 22.60 8.29 -12.50
CA GLY A 33 23.33 9.46 -12.02
C GLY A 33 22.91 10.80 -12.64
N GLU A 34 21.74 10.85 -13.29
CA GLU A 34 21.21 12.09 -13.87
C GLU A 34 20.45 12.92 -12.83
N PRO A 35 20.68 14.25 -12.74
CA PRO A 35 19.96 15.10 -11.80
C PRO A 35 18.53 15.37 -12.26
N PHE A 36 17.57 15.33 -11.35
CA PHE A 36 16.17 15.66 -11.64
C PHE A 36 15.48 16.45 -10.52
N ILE A 37 14.43 17.18 -10.91
CA ILE A 37 13.46 17.86 -10.03
C ILE A 37 12.08 17.54 -10.57
N LEU A 38 11.30 16.75 -9.83
CA LEU A 38 9.99 16.26 -10.24
C LEU A 38 8.97 16.42 -9.09
N PRO A 39 7.66 16.46 -9.40
CA PRO A 39 6.62 16.22 -8.41
C PRO A 39 6.90 14.92 -7.64
N ALA A 40 6.61 14.91 -6.34
CA ALA A 40 6.92 13.78 -5.46
C ALA A 40 5.78 13.50 -4.48
N THR A 41 6.09 13.02 -3.28
CA THR A 41 5.12 12.65 -2.24
C THR A 41 4.35 13.84 -1.66
N GLY A 42 3.15 13.55 -1.15
CA GLY A 42 2.25 14.47 -0.47
C GLY A 42 1.32 15.23 -1.40
N GLY A 43 0.27 15.81 -0.82
CA GLY A 43 -0.73 16.60 -1.51
C GLY A 43 -1.97 15.82 -1.93
N ILE A 44 -2.75 16.44 -2.80
CA ILE A 44 -3.88 15.83 -3.51
C ILE A 44 -3.44 15.68 -4.96
N THR A 45 -3.36 14.44 -5.44
CA THR A 45 -3.00 14.13 -6.81
C THR A 45 -4.29 13.93 -7.62
N TYR A 46 -4.71 14.98 -8.32
CA TYR A 46 -6.00 15.03 -9.01
C TYR A 46 -6.12 14.08 -10.22
N ASN A 47 -4.99 13.71 -10.84
CA ASN A 47 -4.96 12.95 -12.09
C ASN A 47 -4.37 11.55 -11.96
N ALA A 48 -4.17 11.04 -10.73
CA ALA A 48 -3.74 9.67 -10.50
C ALA A 48 -4.54 9.05 -9.35
N LYS A 49 -5.18 7.92 -9.60
CA LYS A 49 -6.01 7.17 -8.64
C LYS A 49 -5.74 5.67 -8.73
N ILE A 50 -6.28 4.92 -7.77
CA ILE A 50 -6.28 3.46 -7.83
C ILE A 50 -6.87 2.97 -9.15
N GLY A 51 -6.27 1.93 -9.71
CA GLY A 51 -6.58 1.41 -11.04
C GLY A 51 -5.80 2.07 -12.18
N ASP A 52 -5.26 3.28 -12.00
CA ASP A 52 -4.38 3.89 -13.00
C ASP A 52 -3.00 3.22 -13.03
N PRO A 53 -2.27 3.27 -14.16
CA PRO A 53 -0.87 2.84 -14.20
C PRO A 53 -0.04 3.54 -13.12
N CYS A 54 0.77 2.78 -12.39
CA CYS A 54 1.69 3.34 -11.41
C CYS A 54 3.06 3.66 -12.01
N CYS A 55 3.30 3.35 -13.28
CA CYS A 55 4.57 3.59 -13.96
C CYS A 55 4.44 4.66 -15.06
N GLY A 56 5.54 5.36 -15.36
CA GLY A 56 5.62 6.29 -16.49
C GLY A 56 5.13 7.71 -16.20
N TRP A 57 4.93 8.06 -14.92
CA TRP A 57 4.65 9.42 -14.51
C TRP A 57 5.92 10.27 -14.60
N ALA A 58 5.81 11.54 -14.99
CA ALA A 58 6.88 12.52 -14.83
C ALA A 58 6.95 12.97 -13.36
N ALA A 59 7.19 12.03 -12.45
CA ALA A 59 7.13 12.19 -11.00
C ALA A 59 8.13 11.23 -10.31
N ASP A 60 8.33 11.43 -9.00
CA ASP A 60 9.19 10.61 -8.14
C ASP A 60 8.42 10.20 -6.88
N HIS A 61 7.97 8.95 -6.76
CA HIS A 61 7.06 8.50 -5.69
C HIS A 61 5.73 9.26 -5.67
N LEU A 62 5.05 9.38 -6.81
CA LEU A 62 3.72 9.96 -6.87
C LEU A 62 2.74 9.11 -6.04
N GLU A 63 2.07 9.76 -5.09
CA GLU A 63 1.04 9.15 -4.25
C GLU A 63 -0.35 9.43 -4.85
N PRO A 64 -1.16 8.40 -5.17
CA PRO A 64 -2.46 8.58 -5.82
C PRO A 64 -3.53 9.10 -4.85
N GLY A 65 -4.44 9.94 -5.36
CA GLY A 65 -5.55 10.49 -4.59
C GLY A 65 -5.10 11.45 -3.49
N VAL A 66 -5.57 11.24 -2.26
CA VAL A 66 -5.33 12.16 -1.14
C VAL A 66 -4.29 11.59 -0.19
N THR A 67 -3.18 12.32 -0.05
CA THR A 67 -2.17 12.02 0.96
C THR A 67 -2.49 12.68 2.29
N THR A 68 -2.43 11.91 3.37
CA THR A 68 -2.77 12.37 4.71
C THR A 68 -1.69 12.00 5.72
N ARG A 69 -1.56 12.81 6.77
CA ARG A 69 -0.61 12.62 7.87
C ARG A 69 -1.11 13.34 9.11
N ASN A 70 -0.81 12.84 10.30
CA ASN A 70 -0.91 13.66 11.50
C ASN A 70 0.36 14.53 11.65
N SER A 71 0.21 15.78 12.08
CA SER A 71 1.35 16.70 12.28
C SER A 71 2.22 16.31 13.48
N ASP A 72 1.62 15.70 14.50
CA ASP A 72 2.33 15.14 15.65
C ASP A 72 2.82 13.72 15.32
N ASP A 73 4.11 13.45 15.51
CA ASP A 73 4.71 12.18 15.10
C ASP A 73 4.22 10.99 15.95
N ALA A 74 3.95 11.18 17.23
CA ALA A 74 3.42 10.11 18.08
C ALA A 74 1.98 9.75 17.69
N TYR A 75 1.17 10.75 17.37
CA TYR A 75 -0.18 10.53 16.86
C TYR A 75 -0.16 9.99 15.43
N ASN A 76 0.81 10.40 14.61
CA ASN A 76 0.97 9.87 13.26
C ASN A 76 1.35 8.39 13.29
N ALA A 77 2.18 7.96 14.25
CA ALA A 77 2.50 6.56 14.43
C ALA A 77 1.25 5.72 14.70
N ALA A 78 0.29 6.22 15.49
CA ALA A 78 -1.00 5.56 15.68
C ALA A 78 -1.86 5.64 14.41
N TYR A 79 -1.94 6.79 13.76
CA TYR A 79 -2.70 7.00 12.52
C TYR A 79 -2.26 6.06 11.39
N SER A 80 -0.95 5.97 11.12
CA SER A 80 -0.40 5.14 10.06
C SER A 80 -0.41 3.64 10.40
N SER A 81 -0.08 3.27 11.64
CA SER A 81 -0.01 1.85 12.03
C SER A 81 -1.39 1.22 12.17
N LEU A 82 -2.35 1.92 12.79
CA LEU A 82 -3.66 1.35 13.09
C LEU A 82 -4.56 1.31 11.84
N SER A 83 -4.52 2.35 11.00
CA SER A 83 -5.27 2.37 9.74
C SER A 83 -4.90 1.17 8.87
N CYS A 84 -5.88 0.49 8.31
CA CYS A 84 -5.71 -0.62 7.38
C CYS A 84 -6.28 -0.27 6.01
N ILE A 85 -5.71 -0.83 4.94
CA ILE A 85 -6.24 -0.70 3.60
C ILE A 85 -7.67 -1.25 3.56
N GLY A 86 -8.57 -0.48 2.96
CA GLY A 86 -10.02 -0.70 2.95
C GLY A 86 -10.76 -0.14 4.17
N ASN A 87 -10.09 0.45 5.16
CA ASN A 87 -10.80 1.19 6.21
C ASN A 87 -11.45 2.46 5.65
N VAL A 88 -12.63 2.77 6.16
CA VAL A 88 -13.36 4.00 5.80
C VAL A 88 -12.60 5.23 6.28
N ALA A 89 -12.35 6.16 5.35
CA ALA A 89 -11.86 7.51 5.59
C ALA A 89 -13.01 8.52 5.46
N ILE A 90 -13.06 9.53 6.32
CA ILE A 90 -14.16 10.51 6.38
C ILE A 90 -13.57 11.91 6.51
N VAL A 91 -13.94 12.82 5.63
CA VAL A 91 -13.56 14.22 5.72
C VAL A 91 -14.34 14.92 6.84
N ARG A 92 -13.67 15.68 7.70
CA ARG A 92 -14.24 16.28 8.93
C ARG A 92 -14.22 17.80 8.98
N SER A 93 -13.48 18.44 8.07
CA SER A 93 -13.41 19.89 7.90
C SER A 93 -13.51 20.26 6.42
N GLY A 94 -13.48 21.56 6.13
CA GLY A 94 -13.50 22.06 4.76
C GLY A 94 -14.83 21.86 4.05
N ASP A 95 -14.83 22.16 2.75
CA ASP A 95 -16.03 22.13 1.90
C ASP A 95 -16.45 20.70 1.54
N ALA A 96 -15.52 19.74 1.64
CA ALA A 96 -15.75 18.31 1.48
C ALA A 96 -16.25 17.60 2.76
N LYS A 97 -16.52 18.33 3.85
CA LYS A 97 -16.89 17.72 5.14
C LYS A 97 -18.07 16.74 5.00
N GLY A 98 -17.87 15.53 5.51
CA GLY A 98 -18.86 14.45 5.49
C GLY A 98 -18.66 13.47 4.33
N ALA A 99 -17.87 13.82 3.31
CA ALA A 99 -17.50 12.91 2.24
C ALA A 99 -16.78 11.67 2.79
N ARG A 100 -16.99 10.55 2.12
CA ARG A 100 -16.50 9.23 2.54
C ARG A 100 -15.63 8.65 1.44
N GLY A 101 -14.53 8.07 1.87
CA GLY A 101 -13.56 7.41 1.04
C GLY A 101 -13.01 6.20 1.78
N PHE A 102 -11.84 5.73 1.36
CA PHE A 102 -11.18 4.62 2.03
C PHE A 102 -9.66 4.68 1.91
N VAL A 103 -8.98 4.05 2.87
CA VAL A 103 -7.52 3.93 2.89
C VAL A 103 -7.07 2.99 1.77
N THR A 104 -6.15 3.45 0.94
CA THR A 104 -5.59 2.70 -0.21
C THR A 104 -4.17 2.20 0.04
N GLY A 105 -3.42 2.86 0.93
CA GLY A 105 -2.01 2.54 1.12
C GLY A 105 -1.32 3.27 2.26
N LYS A 106 -0.07 2.88 2.51
CA LYS A 106 0.83 3.48 3.50
C LYS A 106 2.20 3.66 2.87
N HIS A 107 2.78 4.85 2.98
CA HIS A 107 4.12 5.11 2.47
C HIS A 107 5.10 5.43 3.61
N GLY A 108 6.12 4.59 3.75
CA GLY A 108 7.12 4.64 4.82
C GLY A 108 8.19 5.71 4.60
N GLY A 109 8.85 6.13 5.67
CA GLY A 109 9.87 7.19 5.63
C GLY A 109 9.26 8.60 5.71
N CYS A 110 8.25 8.90 4.89
CA CYS A 110 7.41 10.09 5.08
C CYS A 110 6.24 9.86 6.07
N GLU A 111 5.93 8.58 6.33
CA GLU A 111 4.87 8.09 7.21
C GLU A 111 3.49 8.64 6.79
N HIS A 112 3.22 8.59 5.49
CA HIS A 112 1.97 9.02 4.89
C HIS A 112 0.93 7.89 4.85
N LEU A 113 -0.34 8.28 4.95
CA LEU A 113 -1.49 7.41 4.71
C LEU A 113 -2.23 7.90 3.47
N LEU A 114 -2.50 6.99 2.54
CA LEU A 114 -3.12 7.30 1.26
C LEU A 114 -4.60 6.96 1.31
N CYS A 115 -5.44 7.87 0.83
CA CYS A 115 -6.89 7.72 0.82
C CYS A 115 -7.45 8.00 -0.58
N TYR A 116 -8.40 7.18 -1.00
CA TYR A 116 -9.23 7.45 -2.15
C TYR A 116 -10.46 8.27 -1.72
N PHE A 117 -10.76 9.30 -2.49
CA PHE A 117 -12.05 9.99 -2.56
C PHE A 117 -12.38 10.21 -4.04
N ASP A 118 -13.66 10.37 -4.38
CA ASP A 118 -14.05 10.67 -5.75
C ASP A 118 -13.58 12.07 -6.20
N ASP A 119 -13.58 12.29 -7.52
CA ASP A 119 -13.04 13.50 -8.13
C ASP A 119 -13.78 14.77 -7.62
N GLU A 120 -15.11 14.72 -7.46
CA GLU A 120 -15.92 15.84 -6.94
C GLU A 120 -15.56 16.18 -5.49
N THR A 121 -15.27 15.16 -4.68
CA THR A 121 -14.81 15.35 -3.29
C THR A 121 -13.42 15.98 -3.28
N MET A 122 -12.48 15.46 -4.06
CA MET A 122 -11.10 15.98 -4.10
C MET A 122 -11.05 17.45 -4.52
N ASP A 123 -11.88 17.89 -5.45
CA ASP A 123 -11.99 19.29 -5.89
C ASP A 123 -12.44 20.25 -4.77
N LYS A 124 -13.09 19.74 -3.72
CA LYS A 124 -13.56 20.50 -2.55
C LYS A 124 -12.62 20.40 -1.35
N MET A 125 -11.57 19.59 -1.46
CA MET A 125 -10.61 19.38 -0.38
C MET A 125 -9.45 20.37 -0.48
N THR A 126 -8.83 20.67 0.66
CA THR A 126 -7.62 21.48 0.70
C THR A 126 -6.60 20.89 1.68
N ILE A 127 -5.36 21.37 1.59
CA ILE A 127 -4.30 21.04 2.55
C ILE A 127 -4.75 21.41 3.97
N GLY A 128 -4.55 20.49 4.92
CA GLY A 128 -4.95 20.66 6.32
C GLY A 128 -6.36 20.15 6.64
N ASP A 129 -7.15 19.72 5.65
CA ASP A 129 -8.46 19.14 5.94
C ASP A 129 -8.34 17.89 6.80
N LYS A 130 -9.13 17.82 7.88
CA LYS A 130 -9.10 16.73 8.86
C LYS A 130 -9.74 15.48 8.31
N ILE A 131 -9.06 14.36 8.43
CA ILE A 131 -9.51 13.04 7.96
C ILE A 131 -9.60 12.09 9.15
N ASP A 132 -10.81 11.59 9.41
CA ASP A 132 -11.07 10.52 10.37
C ASP A 132 -10.99 9.17 9.66
N VAL A 133 -10.22 8.22 10.19
CA VAL A 133 -10.24 6.84 9.76
C VAL A 133 -10.87 5.97 10.85
N ARG A 134 -11.88 5.20 10.47
CA ARG A 134 -12.45 4.14 11.33
C ARG A 134 -11.55 2.92 11.24
N SER A 135 -10.48 2.94 12.03
CA SER A 135 -9.42 1.93 12.00
C SER A 135 -9.93 0.59 12.52
N CYS A 136 -9.80 -0.46 11.70
CA CYS A 136 -10.08 -1.85 12.08
C CYS A 136 -9.28 -2.82 11.22
N GLY A 137 -8.60 -3.78 11.85
CA GLY A 137 -7.86 -4.85 11.16
C GLY A 137 -6.55 -5.24 11.84
N GLN A 138 -5.94 -4.35 12.62
CA GLN A 138 -4.78 -4.73 13.43
C GLN A 138 -5.15 -5.79 14.48
N GLY A 139 -4.34 -6.84 14.57
CA GLY A 139 -4.62 -8.00 15.41
C GLY A 139 -5.53 -9.06 14.77
N MET A 140 -5.92 -8.87 13.50
CA MET A 140 -6.67 -9.88 12.74
C MET A 140 -5.82 -11.14 12.52
N LYS A 141 -6.44 -12.30 12.75
CA LYS A 141 -5.83 -13.61 12.62
C LYS A 141 -6.77 -14.51 11.82
N LEU A 142 -6.18 -15.31 10.92
CA LEU A 142 -6.86 -16.46 10.32
C LEU A 142 -6.84 -17.61 11.33
N LEU A 143 -8.00 -18.03 11.81
CA LEU A 143 -8.09 -19.01 12.90
C LEU A 143 -7.68 -20.42 12.46
N ASP A 144 -7.93 -20.74 11.19
CA ASP A 144 -7.62 -22.05 10.62
C ASP A 144 -6.26 -22.07 9.90
N TYR A 145 -5.62 -20.91 9.74
CA TYR A 145 -4.30 -20.74 9.10
C TYR A 145 -3.34 -19.89 9.98
N PRO A 146 -2.99 -20.36 11.19
CA PRO A 146 -2.27 -19.55 12.18
C PRO A 146 -0.83 -19.15 11.76
N ASP A 147 -0.22 -19.87 10.81
CA ASP A 147 1.09 -19.54 10.25
C ASP A 147 1.05 -18.42 9.19
N ILE A 148 -0.15 -18.02 8.76
CA ILE A 148 -0.36 -16.91 7.82
C ILE A 148 -0.72 -15.67 8.63
N HIS A 149 0.16 -14.67 8.56
CA HIS A 149 0.02 -13.42 9.30
C HIS A 149 -0.66 -12.38 8.40
N LEU A 150 -1.63 -11.67 8.95
CA LEU A 150 -2.27 -10.52 8.30
C LEU A 150 -1.67 -9.22 8.82
N ARG A 151 -1.49 -8.24 7.93
CA ARG A 151 -0.92 -6.92 8.21
C ARG A 151 -1.70 -5.87 7.43
N SER A 152 -1.88 -4.69 8.00
CA SER A 152 -2.45 -3.51 7.30
C SER A 152 -3.72 -3.77 6.45
N MET A 153 -4.49 -4.81 6.74
CA MET A 153 -5.65 -5.25 5.96
C MET A 153 -6.91 -5.11 6.82
N SER A 154 -7.95 -4.51 6.25
CA SER A 154 -9.26 -4.46 6.89
C SER A 154 -10.02 -5.78 6.69
N PRO A 155 -10.96 -6.15 7.59
CA PRO A 155 -11.83 -7.30 7.36
C PRO A 155 -12.61 -7.21 6.03
N GLU A 156 -13.02 -6.00 5.63
CA GLU A 156 -13.73 -5.77 4.37
C GLU A 156 -12.86 -6.06 3.15
N LEU A 157 -11.58 -5.65 3.15
CA LEU A 157 -10.64 -6.00 2.09
C LEU A 157 -10.46 -7.53 2.02
N LEU A 158 -10.29 -8.20 3.17
CA LEU A 158 -10.17 -9.67 3.19
C LEU A 158 -11.39 -10.37 2.58
N GLU A 159 -12.59 -9.86 2.86
CA GLU A 159 -13.86 -10.40 2.32
C GLU A 159 -14.01 -10.19 0.81
N LYS A 160 -13.42 -9.11 0.25
CA LYS A 160 -13.48 -8.76 -1.18
C LYS A 160 -12.38 -9.40 -2.02
N MET A 161 -11.28 -9.83 -1.42
CA MET A 161 -10.19 -10.49 -2.13
C MET A 161 -10.59 -11.88 -2.63
N ASN A 162 -10.11 -12.24 -3.82
CA ASN A 162 -10.27 -13.58 -4.37
C ASN A 162 -9.32 -14.57 -3.66
N ILE A 163 -9.84 -15.22 -2.61
CA ILE A 163 -9.08 -16.19 -1.81
C ILE A 163 -9.86 -17.50 -1.70
N GLU A 164 -9.23 -18.59 -2.14
CA GLU A 164 -9.79 -19.94 -2.07
C GLU A 164 -9.01 -20.80 -1.08
N GLU A 165 -9.74 -21.55 -0.25
CA GLU A 165 -9.18 -22.56 0.64
C GLU A 165 -8.86 -23.83 -0.16
N ASP A 166 -7.58 -24.23 -0.23
CA ASP A 166 -7.12 -25.45 -0.89
C ASP A 166 -6.36 -26.34 0.11
N GLY A 167 -7.14 -27.14 0.85
CA GLY A 167 -6.63 -27.95 1.95
C GLY A 167 -5.96 -27.08 3.02
N LYS A 168 -4.63 -27.20 3.15
CA LYS A 168 -3.82 -26.42 4.11
C LYS A 168 -3.28 -25.11 3.54
N LYS A 169 -3.52 -24.82 2.26
CA LYS A 169 -3.06 -23.62 1.59
C LYS A 169 -4.21 -22.64 1.34
N LEU A 170 -3.82 -21.40 1.09
CA LEU A 170 -4.68 -20.37 0.51
C LEU A 170 -4.20 -20.05 -0.89
N ARG A 171 -5.09 -20.23 -1.88
CA ARG A 171 -4.88 -19.72 -3.23
C ARG A 171 -5.35 -18.27 -3.26
N VAL A 172 -4.45 -17.33 -3.55
CA VAL A 172 -4.73 -15.89 -3.44
C VAL A 172 -4.56 -15.24 -4.81
N GLY A 173 -5.63 -14.60 -5.31
CA GLY A 173 -5.63 -13.82 -6.54
C GLY A 173 -4.69 -12.62 -6.45
N VAL A 174 -3.76 -12.51 -7.41
CA VAL A 174 -2.80 -11.41 -7.54
C VAL A 174 -2.68 -10.95 -8.98
N ALA A 175 -2.48 -9.65 -9.20
CA ALA A 175 -2.28 -9.09 -10.53
C ALA A 175 -0.93 -9.50 -11.11
N LYS A 176 0.13 -9.50 -10.28
CA LYS A 176 1.50 -9.80 -10.69
C LYS A 176 2.26 -10.59 -9.61
N ILE A 177 3.26 -11.33 -10.04
CA ILE A 177 4.25 -12.02 -9.19
C ILE A 177 5.58 -11.29 -9.34
N VAL A 178 6.21 -10.95 -8.22
CA VAL A 178 7.43 -10.16 -8.14
C VAL A 178 8.54 -11.02 -7.52
N PRO A 179 9.70 -11.18 -8.18
CA PRO A 179 10.83 -11.91 -7.61
C PRO A 179 11.52 -11.10 -6.51
N ALA A 180 12.05 -11.76 -5.49
CA ALA A 180 12.73 -11.08 -4.39
C ALA A 180 13.94 -10.23 -4.83
N ALA A 181 14.60 -10.61 -5.92
CA ALA A 181 15.83 -9.99 -6.41
C ALA A 181 15.68 -8.51 -6.81
N ILE A 182 14.45 -8.05 -7.02
CA ILE A 182 14.16 -6.66 -7.38
C ILE A 182 13.50 -5.88 -6.25
N MET A 183 13.36 -6.45 -5.05
CA MET A 183 12.92 -5.69 -3.88
C MET A 183 14.05 -4.81 -3.37
N GLY A 184 13.77 -3.53 -3.11
CA GLY A 184 14.77 -2.51 -2.77
C GLY A 184 14.46 -1.77 -1.48
N SER A 185 14.26 -0.46 -1.59
CA SER A 185 14.06 0.46 -0.46
C SER A 185 12.99 -0.04 0.50
N GLY A 186 13.23 0.13 1.80
CA GLY A 186 12.42 -0.45 2.86
C GLY A 186 12.84 -1.86 3.31
N LEU A 187 13.69 -2.58 2.55
CA LEU A 187 14.31 -3.83 3.03
C LEU A 187 15.18 -3.56 4.27
N GLY A 188 15.11 -4.45 5.27
CA GLY A 188 15.81 -4.27 6.55
C GLY A 188 15.08 -3.38 7.56
N ALA A 189 13.93 -2.79 7.20
CA ALA A 189 13.06 -2.13 8.18
C ALA A 189 12.68 -3.10 9.31
N ALA A 190 12.72 -2.61 10.55
CA ALA A 190 12.47 -3.41 11.76
C ALA A 190 11.03 -3.94 11.85
N THR A 191 10.12 -3.40 11.04
CA THR A 191 8.70 -3.71 11.06
C THR A 191 8.09 -3.51 9.67
N SER A 192 7.22 -4.42 9.26
CA SER A 192 6.36 -4.35 8.07
C SER A 192 4.99 -3.73 8.36
N GLN A 193 4.75 -3.38 9.62
CA GLN A 193 3.49 -2.81 10.08
C GLN A 193 3.30 -1.36 9.62
N PHE A 194 4.42 -0.68 9.36
CA PHE A 194 4.51 0.70 8.95
C PHE A 194 4.95 0.75 7.49
N GLY A 195 4.32 1.64 6.72
CA GLY A 195 4.68 1.92 5.34
C GLY A 195 4.76 0.71 4.43
N ASP A 196 5.67 0.83 3.47
CA ASP A 196 5.83 -0.01 2.29
C ASP A 196 7.31 -0.26 1.98
N TYR A 197 7.55 -1.07 0.95
CA TYR A 197 8.88 -1.33 0.41
C TYR A 197 8.81 -1.55 -1.11
N ASP A 198 9.88 -1.21 -1.80
CA ASP A 198 9.83 -0.86 -3.21
C ASP A 198 10.17 -2.02 -4.13
N ILE A 199 9.44 -2.13 -5.24
CA ILE A 199 9.80 -2.95 -6.40
C ILE A 199 10.69 -2.10 -7.31
N THR A 200 11.97 -2.43 -7.42
CA THR A 200 12.91 -1.67 -8.25
C THR A 200 12.80 -2.07 -9.72
N LEU A 201 12.49 -1.10 -10.59
CA LEU A 201 12.19 -1.36 -12.01
C LEU A 201 13.35 -1.04 -12.97
N HIS A 202 14.55 -0.80 -12.42
CA HIS A 202 15.73 -0.36 -13.17
C HIS A 202 16.33 -1.44 -14.10
N ASP A 203 16.06 -2.73 -13.85
CA ASP A 203 16.42 -3.80 -14.80
C ASP A 203 15.24 -4.09 -15.73
N ARG A 204 15.30 -3.50 -16.93
CA ARG A 204 14.26 -3.66 -17.96
C ARG A 204 13.98 -5.12 -18.33
N LYS A 205 14.99 -6.00 -18.36
CA LYS A 205 14.79 -7.41 -18.72
C LYS A 205 13.98 -8.13 -17.65
N MET A 206 14.25 -7.84 -16.38
CA MET A 206 13.46 -8.37 -15.28
C MET A 206 12.05 -7.78 -15.28
N THR A 207 11.92 -6.46 -15.43
CA THR A 207 10.63 -5.78 -15.48
C THR A 207 9.73 -6.36 -16.57
N GLU A 208 10.22 -6.50 -17.80
CA GLU A 208 9.47 -7.06 -18.93
C GLU A 208 9.11 -8.55 -18.72
N LYS A 209 10.06 -9.36 -18.20
CA LYS A 209 9.83 -10.79 -17.93
C LYS A 209 8.66 -11.03 -16.98
N TYR A 210 8.48 -10.17 -15.99
CA TYR A 210 7.42 -10.27 -14.99
C TYR A 210 6.24 -9.32 -15.27
N GLY A 211 6.29 -8.56 -16.37
CA GLY A 211 5.25 -7.60 -16.77
C GLY A 211 5.01 -6.49 -15.75
N LEU A 212 6.06 -6.02 -15.07
CA LEU A 212 5.96 -5.09 -13.94
C LEU A 212 5.85 -3.62 -14.38
N GLN A 213 6.15 -3.32 -15.64
CA GLN A 213 5.87 -2.01 -16.24
C GLN A 213 4.36 -1.70 -16.37
N GLU A 214 3.51 -2.72 -16.21
CA GLU A 214 2.06 -2.63 -16.30
C GLU A 214 1.38 -2.54 -14.93
N LEU A 215 2.16 -2.42 -13.85
CA LEU A 215 1.60 -2.28 -12.51
C LEU A 215 0.69 -1.06 -12.43
N ARG A 216 -0.41 -1.21 -11.70
CA ARG A 216 -1.38 -0.16 -11.41
C ARG A 216 -1.38 0.15 -9.93
N PHE A 217 -1.73 1.38 -9.57
CA PHE A 217 -2.01 1.72 -8.18
C PHE A 217 -3.14 0.81 -7.66
N GLY A 218 -2.97 0.24 -6.48
CA GLY A 218 -3.94 -0.67 -5.89
C GLY A 218 -3.83 -2.13 -6.37
N ASP A 219 -2.93 -2.48 -7.28
CA ASP A 219 -2.73 -3.88 -7.67
C ASP A 219 -2.31 -4.72 -6.46
N ILE A 220 -2.94 -5.88 -6.28
CA ILE A 220 -2.53 -6.88 -5.32
C ILE A 220 -1.41 -7.71 -5.95
N VAL A 221 -0.26 -7.81 -5.30
CA VAL A 221 0.92 -8.49 -5.83
C VAL A 221 1.45 -9.55 -4.88
N ALA A 222 2.07 -10.59 -5.42
CA ALA A 222 2.80 -11.58 -4.64
C ALA A 222 4.31 -11.35 -4.75
N LEU A 223 4.94 -11.10 -3.61
CA LEU A 223 6.37 -10.94 -3.45
C LEU A 223 6.95 -12.28 -3.01
N MET A 224 7.67 -12.92 -3.93
CA MET A 224 8.23 -14.26 -3.72
C MET A 224 9.49 -14.17 -2.86
N ASP A 225 9.69 -15.17 -2.00
CA ASP A 225 10.82 -15.28 -1.07
C ASP A 225 11.01 -14.05 -0.16
N ALA A 226 9.93 -13.33 0.14
CA ALA A 226 9.89 -12.20 1.07
C ALA A 226 9.12 -12.58 2.35
N ASP A 227 9.81 -12.58 3.51
CA ASP A 227 9.19 -12.74 4.82
C ASP A 227 9.03 -11.36 5.46
N THR A 228 7.77 -10.97 5.65
CA THR A 228 7.40 -9.68 6.22
C THR A 228 6.57 -9.86 7.49
N ARG A 229 6.67 -11.00 8.18
CA ARG A 229 5.91 -11.24 9.43
C ARG A 229 6.27 -10.26 10.53
N TYR A 230 7.52 -9.78 10.56
CA TYR A 230 8.02 -8.80 11.52
C TYR A 230 8.76 -7.70 10.76
N GLY A 231 10.09 -7.66 10.81
CA GLY A 231 10.88 -6.90 9.84
C GLY A 231 10.84 -7.53 8.44
N ARG A 232 11.38 -6.81 7.47
CA ARG A 232 11.41 -7.25 6.06
C ARG A 232 12.73 -7.94 5.75
N THR A 233 12.66 -9.18 5.27
CA THR A 233 13.87 -9.96 4.93
C THR A 233 13.61 -10.95 3.81
N TYR A 234 14.66 -11.27 3.05
CA TYR A 234 14.66 -12.37 2.10
C TYR A 234 14.64 -13.71 2.86
N ARG A 235 13.75 -14.61 2.45
CA ARG A 235 13.71 -15.97 2.95
C ARG A 235 13.12 -16.90 1.89
N THR A 236 13.95 -17.80 1.36
CA THR A 236 13.50 -18.80 0.40
C THR A 236 12.26 -19.56 0.90
N GLY A 237 11.23 -19.63 0.06
CA GLY A 237 9.96 -20.31 0.34
C GLY A 237 8.92 -19.48 1.08
N SER A 238 9.28 -18.28 1.57
CA SER A 238 8.29 -17.33 2.09
C SER A 238 7.54 -16.64 0.96
N VAL A 239 6.32 -16.18 1.27
CA VAL A 239 5.47 -15.45 0.33
C VAL A 239 4.81 -14.30 1.08
N THR A 240 4.86 -13.12 0.48
CA THR A 240 4.15 -11.94 0.97
C THR A 240 3.18 -11.47 -0.11
N ILE A 241 1.92 -11.27 0.26
CA ILE A 241 0.94 -10.54 -0.55
C ILE A 241 0.92 -9.09 -0.07
N GLY A 242 0.93 -8.17 -1.00
CA GLY A 242 0.85 -6.74 -0.71
C GLY A 242 0.04 -5.99 -1.76
N VAL A 243 -0.11 -4.69 -1.56
CA VAL A 243 -0.78 -3.78 -2.49
C VAL A 243 0.17 -2.69 -2.94
N VAL A 244 0.15 -2.36 -4.23
CA VAL A 244 0.93 -1.25 -4.82
C VAL A 244 0.33 0.09 -4.40
N VAL A 245 1.13 0.96 -3.77
CA VAL A 245 0.62 2.18 -3.10
C VAL A 245 1.12 3.49 -3.69
N HIS A 246 2.29 3.54 -4.32
CA HIS A 246 2.81 4.73 -5.00
C HIS A 246 3.50 4.38 -6.32
N SER A 247 3.84 5.41 -7.10
CA SER A 247 4.35 5.25 -8.45
C SER A 247 5.76 4.67 -8.47
N ASP A 248 6.22 4.36 -9.68
CA ASP A 248 7.63 4.18 -9.96
C ASP A 248 8.46 5.39 -9.55
N CYS A 249 9.75 5.12 -9.47
CA CYS A 249 10.74 6.02 -8.96
C CYS A 249 12.01 5.84 -9.76
N ILE A 250 12.60 6.95 -10.18
CA ILE A 250 13.85 6.96 -10.95
C ILE A 250 15.10 6.95 -10.06
N LEU A 251 14.96 7.12 -8.74
CA LEU A 251 16.04 7.00 -7.76
C LEU A 251 16.55 5.56 -7.64
N ALA A 252 17.86 5.40 -7.55
CA ALA A 252 18.50 4.10 -7.37
C ALA A 252 17.93 3.34 -6.16
N GLY A 253 17.52 2.08 -6.36
CA GLY A 253 17.02 1.23 -5.29
C GLY A 253 15.56 1.46 -4.89
N HIS A 254 14.85 2.37 -5.57
CA HIS A 254 13.44 2.66 -5.37
C HIS A 254 12.58 2.27 -6.60
N GLY A 255 11.25 2.30 -6.44
CA GLY A 255 10.25 2.02 -7.48
C GLY A 255 8.84 1.96 -6.88
N PRO A 256 7.84 1.31 -7.50
CA PRO A 256 6.50 1.24 -6.92
C PRO A 256 6.52 0.58 -5.53
N GLY A 257 5.98 1.29 -4.54
CA GLY A 257 5.93 0.83 -3.16
C GLY A 257 4.83 -0.20 -2.93
N VAL A 258 5.11 -1.20 -2.09
CA VAL A 258 4.15 -2.24 -1.71
C VAL A 258 3.91 -2.26 -0.21
N THR A 259 2.68 -2.02 0.23
CA THR A 259 2.28 -2.25 1.62
C THR A 259 1.93 -3.73 1.85
N THR A 260 2.52 -4.36 2.87
CA THR A 260 2.25 -5.76 3.23
C THR A 260 0.81 -5.94 3.72
N LEU A 261 0.12 -6.94 3.15
CA LEU A 261 -1.24 -7.33 3.50
C LEU A 261 -1.32 -8.70 4.21
N MET A 262 -0.59 -9.68 3.69
CA MET A 262 -0.60 -11.06 4.18
C MET A 262 0.79 -11.68 3.96
N THR A 263 1.27 -12.52 4.86
CA THR A 263 2.60 -13.11 4.70
C THR A 263 2.73 -14.45 5.44
N CYS A 264 3.51 -15.35 4.87
CA CYS A 264 3.84 -16.64 5.47
C CYS A 264 5.32 -16.96 5.24
N LYS A 265 5.96 -17.56 6.24
CA LYS A 265 7.36 -18.05 6.13
C LYS A 265 7.51 -19.26 5.21
N THR A 266 6.42 -19.92 4.87
CA THR A 266 6.36 -21.13 4.05
C THR A 266 5.35 -20.95 2.91
N ARG A 267 5.32 -21.91 1.97
CA ARG A 267 4.43 -21.90 0.79
C ARG A 267 2.99 -22.31 1.11
N LEU A 268 2.43 -21.79 2.21
CA LEU A 268 1.01 -21.94 2.53
C LEU A 268 0.14 -20.93 1.76
N ILE A 269 0.76 -19.88 1.20
CA ILE A 269 0.11 -18.97 0.27
C ILE A 269 0.55 -19.37 -1.14
N GLU A 270 -0.41 -19.60 -2.01
CA GLU A 270 -0.21 -19.91 -3.42
C GLU A 270 -0.79 -18.77 -4.28
N PRO A 271 0.05 -17.90 -4.84
CA PRO A 271 -0.43 -16.83 -5.72
C PRO A 271 -1.02 -17.40 -7.00
N VAL A 272 -2.19 -16.89 -7.40
CA VAL A 272 -2.86 -17.21 -8.66
C VAL A 272 -3.06 -15.89 -9.43
N ILE A 273 -2.69 -15.85 -10.70
CA ILE A 273 -2.85 -14.63 -11.51
C ILE A 273 -4.34 -14.32 -11.68
N ASP A 274 -4.73 -13.10 -11.33
CA ASP A 274 -6.09 -12.57 -11.43
C ASP A 274 -6.02 -11.11 -11.91
N PRO A 275 -6.46 -10.81 -13.16
CA PRO A 275 -6.45 -9.45 -13.71
C PRO A 275 -7.30 -8.44 -12.92
N LYS A 276 -8.26 -8.92 -12.12
CA LYS A 276 -9.15 -8.09 -11.28
C LYS A 276 -8.64 -7.93 -9.85
N ALA A 277 -7.43 -8.42 -9.55
CA ALA A 277 -6.83 -8.25 -8.24
C ALA A 277 -6.26 -6.83 -8.07
N ASN A 278 -7.17 -5.84 -7.99
CA ASN A 278 -6.86 -4.44 -7.74
C ASN A 278 -7.91 -3.83 -6.79
N LEU A 279 -7.51 -2.87 -5.96
CA LEU A 279 -8.43 -2.17 -5.06
C LEU A 279 -9.57 -1.46 -5.80
N ALA A 280 -9.35 -0.94 -7.00
CA ALA A 280 -10.38 -0.32 -7.82
C ALA A 280 -11.50 -1.31 -8.14
N ASP A 281 -11.16 -2.51 -8.61
CA ASP A 281 -12.15 -3.58 -8.89
C ASP A 281 -12.90 -4.07 -7.63
N MET A 282 -12.34 -3.83 -6.44
CA MET A 282 -12.91 -4.27 -5.15
C MET A 282 -13.77 -3.20 -4.46
N PHE A 283 -13.50 -1.92 -4.70
CA PHE A 283 -14.09 -0.80 -3.95
C PHE A 283 -14.79 0.27 -4.78
N LEU A 284 -14.56 0.34 -6.10
CA LEU A 284 -15.20 1.27 -7.03
C LEU A 284 -16.24 0.55 -7.89
#